data_AF-A0A3D0JR54-F1
#
_entry.id   AF-A0A3D0JR54-F1
#
_cell.length_a   1.000
_cell.length_b   1.000
_cell.length_c   1.000
_cell.angle_alpha   90.00
_cell.angle_beta   90.00
_cell.angle_gamma   90.00
#
_symmetry.space_group_name_H-M   'P 1'
#
loop_
_entity.id
_entity.type
_entity.pdbx_description
1 polymer ?
#
loop_
_entity_poly.entity_id
_entity_poly.type
_entity_poly.pdbx_seq_one_letter_code
_entity_poly.pdbx_strand_id
1 'polypeptide(L)'
;MSDLKTAALEYHAQPRPGKLSVELSKPTATARDLALAYSPGVAEPVREIGRDPELAYKYTGKGNLVAVISDGTAILGLGDLGPLASKPVMEGKGVLFKRFAGIDVFD
;
A
#
# COMPACT_ATOMS: atom_id res chain seq x y z
N MET A 1 -20.64 -26.01 9.05
CA MET A 1 -19.97 -25.13 8.07
C MET A 1 -20.28 -23.73 8.50
N SER A 2 -19.29 -22.88 8.78
CA SER A 2 -19.59 -21.46 8.99
C SER A 2 -20.24 -20.90 7.72
N ASP A 3 -21.26 -20.07 7.89
CA ASP A 3 -21.83 -19.29 6.81
C ASP A 3 -20.70 -18.47 6.15
N LEU A 4 -20.53 -18.60 4.82
CA LEU A 4 -19.50 -17.90 4.06
C LEU A 4 -19.55 -16.39 4.32
N LYS A 5 -20.76 -15.85 4.53
CA LYS A 5 -20.94 -14.44 4.88
C LYS A 5 -20.25 -14.10 6.20
N THR A 6 -20.48 -14.86 7.26
CA THR A 6 -19.84 -14.64 8.56
C THR A 6 -18.32 -14.76 8.45
N ALA A 7 -17.83 -15.80 7.78
CA ALA A 7 -16.41 -16.01 7.58
C ALA A 7 -15.74 -14.84 6.82
N ALA A 8 -16.39 -14.33 5.77
CA ALA A 8 -15.87 -13.20 5.01
C ALA A 8 -15.82 -11.91 5.84
N LEU A 9 -16.84 -11.64 6.65
CA LEU A 9 -16.87 -10.46 7.52
C LEU A 9 -15.82 -10.55 8.63
N GLU A 10 -15.67 -11.72 9.27
CA GLU A 10 -14.65 -11.96 10.28
C GLU A 10 -13.24 -11.82 9.71
N TYR A 11 -12.99 -12.38 8.52
CA TYR A 11 -11.70 -12.28 7.83
C TYR A 11 -11.28 -10.83 7.56
N HIS A 12 -12.22 -9.92 7.25
CA HIS A 12 -11.91 -8.51 7.01
C HIS A 12 -11.77 -7.67 8.29
N ALA A 13 -12.28 -8.16 9.42
CA ALA A 13 -12.35 -7.41 10.68
C ALA A 13 -11.29 -7.81 11.70
N GLN A 14 -10.90 -9.10 11.74
CA GLN A 14 -10.12 -9.69 12.83
C GLN A 14 -8.83 -10.35 12.33
N PRO A 15 -7.76 -10.37 13.15
CA PRO A 15 -7.59 -9.62 14.42
C PRO A 15 -7.30 -8.12 14.22
N ARG A 16 -7.05 -7.72 12.96
CA ARG A 16 -6.84 -6.33 12.56
C ARG A 16 -7.66 -6.09 11.30
N PRO A 17 -8.42 -4.98 11.22
CA PRO A 17 -9.21 -4.68 10.03
C PRO A 17 -8.36 -4.45 8.77
N GLY A 18 -8.95 -4.80 7.63
CA GLY A 18 -8.34 -4.63 6.30
C GLY A 18 -7.36 -5.75 5.95
N LYS A 19 -6.89 -5.73 4.70
CA LYS A 19 -6.05 -6.81 4.13
C LYS A 19 -4.62 -6.41 3.83
N LEU A 20 -4.32 -5.12 3.92
CA LEU A 20 -3.01 -4.54 3.62
C LEU A 20 -2.42 -3.85 4.84
N SER A 21 -1.09 -3.89 4.94
CA SER A 21 -0.31 -3.18 5.94
C SER A 21 0.92 -2.56 5.29
N VAL A 22 1.45 -1.51 5.92
CA VAL A 22 2.75 -0.93 5.56
C VAL A 22 3.82 -1.55 6.45
N GLU A 23 4.92 -1.99 5.84
CA GLU A 23 6.08 -2.55 6.53
C GLU A 23 7.32 -1.72 6.25
N LEU A 24 8.19 -1.60 7.26
CA LEU A 24 9.45 -0.87 7.14
C LEU A 24 10.48 -1.72 6.38
N SER A 25 11.08 -1.15 5.33
CA SER A 25 12.10 -1.83 4.52
C SER A 25 13.55 -1.53 4.94
N LYS A 26 13.75 -0.60 5.87
CA LYS A 26 15.06 -0.15 6.39
C LYS A 26 15.08 -0.19 7.92
N PRO A 27 16.24 -0.37 8.55
CA PRO A 27 16.37 -0.28 10.01
C PRO A 27 15.89 1.08 10.55
N THR A 28 15.31 1.06 11.74
CA THR A 28 14.81 2.26 12.45
C THR A 28 15.01 2.14 13.97
N ALA A 29 16.04 1.41 14.41
CA ALA A 29 16.21 1.04 15.82
C ALA A 29 17.14 2.01 16.59
N THR A 30 18.04 2.69 15.89
CA THR A 30 19.04 3.58 16.49
C THR A 30 18.86 5.04 16.06
N ALA A 31 19.47 5.96 16.83
CA ALA A 31 19.51 7.37 16.45
C ALA A 31 20.15 7.59 15.07
N ARG A 32 21.16 6.78 14.73
CA ARG A 32 21.78 6.80 13.40
C ARG A 32 20.80 6.36 12.32
N ASP A 33 20.06 5.27 12.55
CA ASP A 33 19.05 4.79 11.59
C ASP A 33 17.99 5.85 11.32
N LEU A 34 17.48 6.47 12.38
CA LEU A 34 16.47 7.54 12.27
C LEU A 34 17.05 8.79 11.58
N ALA A 35 18.30 9.14 11.83
CA ALA A 35 19.00 10.24 11.16
C ALA A 35 19.24 9.99 9.67
N LEU A 36 19.29 8.73 9.22
CA LEU A 36 19.38 8.35 7.81
C LEU A 36 17.99 8.28 7.15
N ALA A 37 17.01 7.69 7.84
CA ALA A 37 15.63 7.56 7.34
C ALA A 37 14.90 8.91 7.26
N TYR A 38 15.30 9.87 8.08
CA TYR A 38 14.73 11.22 8.14
C TYR A 38 15.84 12.28 8.22
N SER A 39 15.60 13.38 8.91
CA SER A 39 16.57 14.47 9.03
C SER A 39 17.79 14.07 9.88
N PRO A 40 19.02 14.44 9.47
CA PRO A 40 19.34 15.23 8.27
C PRO A 40 19.54 14.40 6.99
N GLY A 41 19.66 13.07 7.07
CA GLY A 41 20.08 12.20 5.97
C GLY A 41 19.16 12.18 4.75
N VAL A 42 17.84 12.32 4.93
CA VAL A 42 16.84 12.37 3.86
C VAL A 42 17.07 13.54 2.89
N ALA A 43 17.82 14.57 3.30
CA ALA A 43 18.13 15.71 2.44
C ALA A 43 18.96 15.32 1.20
N GLU A 44 19.80 14.29 1.30
CA GLU A 44 20.65 13.87 0.18
C GLU A 44 19.86 13.28 -1.01
N PRO A 45 19.00 12.25 -0.84
CA PRO A 45 18.19 11.78 -1.96
C PRO A 45 17.23 12.87 -2.50
N VAL A 46 16.75 13.79 -1.66
CA VAL A 46 15.95 14.94 -2.11
C VAL A 46 16.73 15.86 -3.05
N ARG A 47 17.98 16.21 -2.70
CA ARG A 47 18.83 17.04 -3.57
C ARG A 47 19.17 16.35 -4.87
N GLU A 48 19.46 15.05 -4.85
CA GLU A 48 19.75 14.29 -6.07
C GLU A 48 18.51 14.23 -6.99
N ILE A 49 17.33 13.94 -6.45
CA ILE A 49 16.07 13.95 -7.24
C ILE A 49 15.75 15.36 -7.76
N GLY A 50 16.06 16.40 -6.98
CA GLY A 50 15.90 17.79 -7.42
C GLY A 50 16.81 18.17 -8.59
N ARG A 51 17.94 17.48 -8.78
CA ARG A 51 18.83 17.63 -9.95
C ARG A 51 18.41 16.76 -11.13
N ASP A 52 17.97 15.53 -10.84
CA ASP A 52 17.50 14.57 -11.84
C ASP A 52 16.25 13.82 -11.33
N PRO A 53 15.05 14.17 -11.84
CA PRO A 53 13.79 13.53 -11.43
C PRO A 53 13.74 12.02 -11.63
N GLU A 54 14.50 11.45 -12.57
CA GLU A 54 14.50 10.00 -12.83
C GLU A 54 15.10 9.20 -11.65
N LEU A 55 15.93 9.84 -10.83
CA LEU A 55 16.49 9.24 -9.62
C LEU A 55 15.42 8.91 -8.56
N ALA A 56 14.18 9.36 -8.73
CA ALA A 56 13.05 8.91 -7.91
C ALA A 56 12.85 7.40 -8.02
N TYR A 57 13.10 6.78 -9.18
CA TYR A 57 13.03 5.32 -9.35
C TYR A 57 14.15 4.58 -8.61
N LYS A 58 15.26 5.26 -8.33
CA LYS A 58 16.42 4.70 -7.62
C LYS A 58 16.32 4.86 -6.11
N TYR A 59 15.88 6.02 -5.63
CA TYR A 59 15.93 6.38 -4.21
C TYR A 59 14.58 6.27 -3.48
N THR A 60 13.52 5.83 -4.15
CA THR A 60 12.18 5.66 -3.55
C THR A 60 11.54 4.33 -3.97
N GLY A 61 10.37 4.03 -3.40
CA GLY A 61 9.56 2.87 -3.81
C GLY A 61 8.86 3.02 -5.17
N LYS A 62 8.99 4.15 -5.88
CA LYS A 62 8.26 4.47 -7.13
C LYS A 62 8.34 3.38 -8.19
N GLY A 63 9.47 2.66 -8.29
CA GLY A 63 9.64 1.60 -9.29
C GLY A 63 8.79 0.34 -9.04
N ASN A 64 8.32 0.12 -7.81
CA ASN A 64 7.53 -1.07 -7.44
C ASN A 64 6.11 -0.74 -6.93
N LEU A 65 5.83 0.54 -6.62
CA LEU A 65 4.57 0.97 -6.03
C LEU A 65 3.52 1.29 -7.10
N VAL A 66 2.37 0.62 -7.03
CA VAL A 66 1.21 0.83 -7.90
C VAL A 66 0.02 1.34 -7.08
N ALA A 67 -0.69 2.34 -7.61
CA ALA A 67 -1.95 2.81 -7.02
C ALA A 67 -3.14 2.09 -7.66
N VAL A 68 -4.01 1.47 -6.85
CA VAL A 68 -5.27 0.86 -7.30
C VAL A 68 -6.40 1.84 -7.02
N ILE A 69 -6.73 2.67 -8.01
CA ILE A 69 -7.68 3.78 -7.86
C ILE A 69 -9.05 3.40 -8.42
N SER A 70 -10.11 3.71 -7.68
CA SER A 70 -11.50 3.54 -8.08
C SER A 70 -12.39 4.58 -7.41
N ASP A 71 -13.40 5.10 -8.10
CA ASP A 71 -14.42 5.98 -7.53
C ASP A 71 -15.60 5.20 -6.92
N GLY A 72 -15.64 3.87 -7.11
CA GLY A 72 -16.67 2.99 -6.54
C GLY A 72 -17.99 2.97 -7.31
N THR A 73 -18.03 3.50 -8.53
CA THR A 73 -19.25 3.52 -9.37
C THR A 73 -19.57 2.18 -10.02
N ALA A 74 -18.61 1.25 -10.09
CA ALA A 74 -18.78 -0.07 -10.68
C ALA A 74 -18.09 -1.18 -9.85
N ILE A 75 -18.68 -1.53 -8.71
CA ILE A 75 -18.12 -2.51 -7.77
C ILE A 75 -18.63 -3.91 -8.13
N LEU A 76 -17.86 -4.66 -8.93
CA LEU A 76 -18.23 -6.01 -9.37
C LEU A 76 -19.65 -6.02 -9.99
N GLY A 77 -20.54 -6.89 -9.53
CA GLY A 77 -21.96 -6.91 -9.90
C GLY A 77 -22.87 -6.09 -8.99
N LEU A 78 -22.31 -5.30 -8.05
CA LEU A 78 -23.06 -4.52 -7.06
C LEU A 78 -23.39 -3.10 -7.54
N GLY A 79 -22.78 -2.64 -8.63
CA GLY A 79 -23.00 -1.31 -9.20
C GLY A 79 -22.32 -0.19 -8.40
N ASP A 80 -22.97 0.97 -8.37
CA ASP A 80 -22.48 2.17 -7.69
C ASP A 80 -22.90 2.16 -6.21
N LEU A 81 -21.94 1.89 -5.33
CA LEU A 81 -22.10 2.02 -3.88
C LEU A 81 -21.10 3.02 -3.29
N GLY A 82 -20.42 3.79 -4.15
CA GLY A 82 -19.46 4.80 -3.77
C GLY A 82 -18.08 4.26 -3.29
N PRO A 83 -17.13 5.18 -3.05
CA PRO A 83 -15.72 4.84 -2.87
C PRO A 83 -15.46 4.01 -1.60
N LEU A 84 -16.17 4.27 -0.50
CA LEU A 84 -15.97 3.55 0.77
C LEU A 84 -16.37 2.07 0.66
N ALA A 85 -17.48 1.77 -0.01
CA ALA A 85 -17.92 0.39 -0.24
C ALA A 85 -16.97 -0.37 -1.18
N SER A 86 -16.20 0.35 -2.00
CA SER A 86 -15.23 -0.25 -2.92
C SER A 86 -13.91 -0.68 -2.26
N LYS A 87 -13.57 -0.12 -1.08
CA LYS A 87 -12.27 -0.35 -0.44
C LYS A 87 -11.90 -1.83 -0.25
N PRO A 88 -12.79 -2.72 0.23
CA PRO A 88 -12.45 -4.13 0.33
C PRO A 88 -12.06 -4.72 -1.03
N VAL A 89 -12.69 -4.30 -2.14
CA VAL A 89 -12.32 -4.81 -3.46
C VAL A 89 -10.94 -4.29 -3.89
N MET A 90 -10.63 -3.01 -3.61
CA MET A 90 -9.35 -2.41 -4.00
C MET A 90 -8.17 -2.97 -3.18
N GLU A 91 -8.32 -3.12 -1.87
CA GLU A 91 -7.37 -3.86 -1.03
C GLU A 91 -7.16 -5.29 -1.55
N GLY A 92 -8.25 -5.94 -1.97
CA GLY A 92 -8.22 -7.28 -2.55
C GLY A 92 -7.35 -7.36 -3.82
N LYS A 93 -7.43 -6.36 -4.70
CA LYS A 93 -6.51 -6.26 -5.85
C LYS A 93 -5.07 -6.10 -5.39
N GLY A 94 -4.82 -5.27 -4.37
CA GLY A 94 -3.48 -5.13 -3.77
C GLY A 94 -2.90 -6.45 -3.26
N VAL A 95 -3.73 -7.28 -2.59
CA VAL A 95 -3.34 -8.63 -2.17
C VAL A 95 -2.89 -9.48 -3.36
N LEU A 96 -3.61 -9.43 -4.49
CA LEU A 96 -3.25 -10.19 -5.70
C LEU A 96 -1.93 -9.70 -6.31
N PHE A 97 -1.75 -8.38 -6.46
CA PHE A 97 -0.50 -7.78 -6.95
C PHE A 97 0.70 -8.22 -6.11
N LYS A 98 0.59 -8.13 -4.78
CA LYS A 98 1.68 -8.52 -3.88
C LYS A 98 1.93 -10.02 -3.90
N ARG A 99 0.88 -10.84 -3.79
CA ARG A 99 1.00 -12.30 -3.63
C ARG A 99 1.58 -13.00 -4.87
N PHE A 100 1.25 -12.50 -6.06
CA PHE A 100 1.59 -13.17 -7.31
C PHE A 100 2.71 -12.48 -8.11
N ALA A 101 2.93 -11.19 -7.92
CA ALA A 101 3.94 -10.43 -8.69
C ALA A 101 4.96 -9.68 -7.81
N GLY A 102 4.81 -9.68 -6.48
CA GLY A 102 5.70 -8.95 -5.59
C GLY A 102 5.56 -7.42 -5.65
N ILE A 103 4.49 -6.93 -6.28
CA ILE A 103 4.23 -5.49 -6.48
C ILE A 103 3.63 -4.90 -5.19
N ASP A 104 4.15 -3.75 -4.76
CA ASP A 104 3.61 -3.00 -3.63
C ASP A 104 2.43 -2.15 -4.09
N VAL A 105 1.36 -2.08 -3.28
CA VAL A 105 0.13 -1.39 -3.66
C VAL A 105 -0.35 -0.45 -2.57
N PHE A 106 -0.89 0.69 -3.01
CA PHE A 106 -1.75 1.56 -2.21
C PHE A 106 -3.11 1.69 -2.90
N ASP A 107 -4.21 1.64 -2.14
CA ASP A 107 -5.58 1.64 -2.66
C ASP A 107 -6.40 2.87 -2.25
#